data_AF-A0A2W0C9J5-F1
#
_entry.id   AF-A0A2W0C9J5-F1
#
_cell.length_a   1.000
_cell.length_b   1.000
_cell.length_c   1.000
_cell.angle_alpha   90.00
_cell.angle_beta   90.00
_cell.angle_gamma   90.00
#
_symmetry.space_group_name_H-M   'P 1'
#
loop_
_entity.id
_entity.type
_entity.pdbx_description
1 polymer ?
#
loop_
_entity_poly.entity_id
_entity_poly.type
_entity_poly.pdbx_seq_one_letter_code
_entity_poly.pdbx_strand_id
1 'polypeptide(L)'
;MYEDDKRVQGFSTRTLKAYALQHKMLMQELGNLDITEVTLTMLKEYLTKQADRLNSSSLGYRIRIEEDVIHLKISCQSLRERALLEFLYSTGCRVGTVEKINLEDLNWENCSAIVNSKGSKQREVYFTTECKVWLKKYMASREDSLFVTDTHPTKRMAIPTIRWALKRLADRGEIEANVYPHFNPDRIN
;
A
#
# COMPACT_ATOMS: atom_id res chain seq x y z
N MET A 1 -13.06 27.75 -5.28
CA MET A 1 -11.79 28.49 -5.38
C MET A 1 -10.59 27.67 -4.91
N TYR A 2 -10.37 27.42 -3.61
CA TYR A 2 -9.15 26.70 -3.16
C TYR A 2 -9.01 25.26 -3.71
N GLU A 3 -10.10 24.48 -3.72
CA GLU A 3 -10.06 23.12 -4.29
C GLU A 3 -9.81 23.14 -5.81
N ASP A 4 -10.36 24.12 -6.52
CA ASP A 4 -10.25 24.26 -7.97
C ASP A 4 -8.81 24.63 -8.35
N ASP A 5 -8.18 25.57 -7.63
CA ASP A 5 -6.78 25.94 -7.81
C ASP A 5 -5.84 24.74 -7.56
N LYS A 6 -6.13 23.93 -6.54
CA LYS A 6 -5.32 22.74 -6.24
C LYS A 6 -5.53 21.62 -7.25
N ARG A 7 -6.70 21.53 -7.90
CA ARG A 7 -6.90 20.63 -9.05
C ARG A 7 -6.08 21.08 -10.26
N VAL A 8 -6.04 22.39 -10.54
CA VAL A 8 -5.22 22.97 -11.63
C VAL A 8 -3.73 22.73 -11.38
N GLN A 9 -3.27 22.75 -10.11
CA GLN A 9 -1.90 22.41 -9.72
C GLN A 9 -1.58 20.90 -9.79
N GLY A 10 -2.50 20.05 -10.25
CA GLY A 10 -2.27 18.62 -10.48
C GLY A 10 -2.31 17.73 -9.23
N PHE A 11 -2.88 18.19 -8.12
CA PHE A 11 -3.03 17.36 -6.92
C PHE A 11 -4.07 16.25 -7.11
N SER A 12 -3.77 15.05 -6.61
CA SER A 12 -4.70 13.91 -6.71
C SER A 12 -5.98 14.14 -5.90
N THR A 13 -7.11 13.59 -6.36
CA THR A 13 -8.39 13.63 -5.64
C THR A 13 -8.30 13.11 -4.21
N ARG A 14 -7.44 12.10 -3.97
CA ARG A 14 -7.15 11.58 -2.63
C ARG A 14 -6.42 12.59 -1.75
N THR A 15 -5.49 13.36 -2.33
CA THR A 15 -4.77 14.42 -1.62
C THR A 15 -5.71 15.56 -1.24
N LEU A 16 -6.60 15.98 -2.15
CA LEU A 16 -7.57 17.02 -1.89
C LEU A 16 -8.53 16.64 -0.75
N LYS A 17 -9.03 15.39 -0.75
CA LYS A 17 -9.85 14.87 0.35
C LYS A 17 -9.12 14.89 1.69
N ALA A 18 -7.83 14.55 1.71
CA ALA A 18 -7.02 14.60 2.93
C ALA A 18 -6.81 16.04 3.42
N TYR A 19 -6.56 16.99 2.52
CA TYR A 19 -6.43 18.41 2.87
C TYR A 19 -7.75 18.99 3.37
N ALA A 20 -8.87 18.66 2.74
CA ALA A 20 -10.19 19.08 3.21
C ALA A 20 -10.49 18.55 4.62
N LEU A 21 -10.11 17.30 4.91
CA LEU A 21 -10.25 16.72 6.24
C LEU A 21 -9.38 17.44 7.27
N GLN A 22 -8.09 17.67 6.95
CA GLN A 22 -7.17 18.40 7.83
C GLN A 22 -7.66 19.83 8.11
N HIS A 23 -8.14 20.52 7.07
CA HIS A 23 -8.72 21.85 7.20
C HIS A 23 -9.98 21.84 8.08
N LYS A 24 -10.87 20.86 7.90
CA LYS A 24 -12.08 20.71 8.73
C LYS A 24 -11.73 20.43 10.20
N MET A 25 -10.73 19.59 10.47
CA MET A 25 -10.27 19.32 11.83
C MET A 25 -9.67 20.57 12.48
N LEU A 26 -8.90 21.35 11.72
CA LEU A 26 -8.34 22.62 12.19
C LEU A 26 -9.45 23.63 12.51
N MET A 27 -10.43 23.78 11.64
CA MET A 27 -11.58 24.68 11.83
C MET A 27 -12.48 24.26 12.99
N GLN A 28 -12.58 22.95 13.28
CA GLN A 28 -13.35 22.46 14.42
C GLN A 28 -12.70 22.83 15.76
N GLU A 29 -11.37 22.92 15.81
CA GLU A 29 -10.62 23.22 17.04
C GLU A 29 -10.32 24.71 17.21
N LEU A 30 -9.93 25.41 16.13
CA LEU A 30 -9.62 26.83 16.17
C LEU A 30 -10.83 27.73 15.93
N GLY A 31 -11.94 27.17 15.44
CA GLY A 31 -13.10 27.94 14.98
C GLY A 31 -12.88 28.55 13.59
N ASN A 32 -13.89 29.27 13.10
CA ASN A 32 -13.83 29.97 11.81
C ASN A 32 -13.17 31.35 11.99
N LEU A 33 -11.85 31.33 12.23
CA LEU A 33 -11.03 32.52 12.37
C LEU A 33 -10.52 33.01 11.00
N ASP A 34 -10.30 34.31 10.88
CA ASP A 34 -9.55 34.84 9.75
C ASP A 34 -8.09 34.35 9.82
N ILE A 35 -7.47 34.07 8.66
CA ILE A 35 -6.09 33.58 8.60
C ILE A 35 -5.09 34.54 9.26
N THR A 36 -5.43 35.84 9.30
CA THR A 36 -4.63 36.89 9.95
C THR A 36 -4.68 36.82 11.48
N GLU A 37 -5.71 36.20 12.04
CA GLU A 37 -5.89 36.00 13.49
C GLU A 37 -5.25 34.69 13.99
N VAL A 38 -4.85 33.79 13.08
CA VAL A 38 -4.20 32.53 13.43
C VAL A 38 -2.78 32.79 13.91
N THR A 39 -2.55 32.60 15.21
CA THR A 39 -1.22 32.75 15.80
C THR A 39 -0.44 31.44 15.85
N LEU A 40 0.89 31.55 15.91
CA LEU A 40 1.79 30.40 16.06
C LEU A 40 1.50 29.59 17.33
N THR A 41 1.07 30.26 18.41
CA THR A 41 0.74 29.63 19.70
C THR A 41 -0.48 28.73 19.55
N MET A 42 -1.53 29.19 18.88
CA MET A 42 -2.75 28.41 18.62
C MET A 42 -2.47 27.16 17.79
N LEU A 43 -1.60 27.27 16.78
CA LEU A 43 -1.17 26.12 15.98
C LEU A 43 -0.34 25.11 16.80
N LYS A 44 0.53 25.59 17.69
CA LYS A 44 1.30 24.72 18.60
C LYS A 44 0.40 24.00 19.59
N GLU A 45 -0.59 24.69 20.15
CA GLU A 45 -1.58 24.08 21.05
C GLU A 45 -2.42 23.01 20.34
N TYR A 46 -2.88 23.30 19.11
CA TYR A 46 -3.57 22.33 18.26
C TYR A 46 -2.71 21.09 17.98
N LEU A 47 -1.45 21.28 17.56
CA LEU A 47 -0.54 20.16 17.28
C LEU A 47 -0.23 19.34 18.53
N THR A 48 -0.09 19.98 19.69
CA THR A 48 0.16 19.30 20.96
C THR A 48 -1.04 18.44 21.37
N LYS A 49 -2.26 18.97 21.25
CA LYS A 49 -3.50 18.20 21.50
C LYS A 49 -3.72 17.06 20.50
N GLN A 50 -3.31 17.25 19.24
CA GLN A 50 -3.42 16.21 18.21
C GLN A 50 -2.27 15.21 18.27
N ALA A 51 -1.14 15.50 18.93
CA ALA A 51 0.00 14.59 19.02
C ALA A 51 -0.37 13.23 19.65
N ASP A 52 -1.31 13.23 20.61
CA ASP A 52 -1.82 12.01 21.23
C ASP A 52 -2.73 11.18 20.30
N ARG A 53 -3.35 11.83 19.29
CA ARG A 53 -4.25 11.19 18.29
C ARG A 53 -3.56 10.88 16.97
N LEU A 54 -2.52 11.64 16.64
CA LEU A 54 -1.68 11.41 15.49
C LEU A 54 -0.77 10.24 15.84
N ASN A 55 -1.23 9.03 15.53
CA ASN A 55 -0.36 7.87 15.44
C ASN A 55 0.91 8.30 14.72
N SER A 56 2.06 8.12 15.37
CA SER A 56 3.37 8.29 14.74
C SER A 56 3.30 7.57 13.40
N SER A 57 3.22 8.31 12.31
CA SER A 57 2.79 7.83 10.99
C SER A 57 3.82 6.93 10.30
N SER A 58 4.75 6.41 11.09
CA SER A 58 5.99 5.77 10.69
C SER A 58 6.41 4.62 11.61
N LEU A 59 5.69 4.32 12.70
CA LEU A 59 5.98 3.13 13.50
C LEU A 59 5.34 1.92 12.84
N GLY A 60 5.95 1.53 11.72
CA GLY A 60 5.59 0.35 10.99
C GLY A 60 5.62 -0.85 11.92
N TYR A 61 4.49 -1.53 12.00
CA TYR A 61 4.51 -2.98 12.06
C TYR A 61 5.14 -3.47 10.76
N ARG A 62 6.47 -3.40 10.77
CA ARG A 62 7.34 -4.08 9.84
C ARG A 62 7.04 -5.55 10.06
N ILE A 63 6.77 -6.31 9.00
CA ILE A 63 7.01 -7.75 9.02
C ILE A 63 8.51 -7.85 9.29
N ARG A 64 8.88 -8.07 10.56
CA ARG A 64 10.23 -7.81 11.06
C ARG A 64 10.98 -9.09 11.39
N ILE A 65 10.30 -10.24 11.33
CA ILE A 65 10.85 -11.54 11.70
C ILE A 65 10.70 -12.45 10.47
N GLU A 66 11.79 -13.08 10.04
CA GLU A 66 11.74 -14.11 8.97
C GLU A 66 10.73 -15.21 9.33
N GLU A 67 10.55 -15.48 10.62
CA GLU A 67 9.55 -16.39 11.18
C GLU A 67 8.12 -15.96 10.82
N ASP A 68 7.75 -14.68 10.94
CA ASP A 68 6.41 -14.19 10.56
C ASP A 68 6.12 -14.46 9.08
N VAL A 69 7.12 -14.25 8.21
CA VAL A 69 6.99 -14.52 6.78
C VAL A 69 6.75 -16.01 6.53
N ILE A 70 7.47 -16.86 7.26
CA ILE A 70 7.29 -18.32 7.19
C ILE A 70 5.88 -18.70 7.67
N HIS A 71 5.39 -18.14 8.77
CA HIS A 71 4.04 -18.38 9.27
C HIS A 71 2.96 -17.92 8.27
N LEU A 72 3.12 -16.74 7.65
CA LEU A 72 2.23 -16.28 6.57
C LEU A 72 2.25 -17.23 5.37
N LYS A 73 3.45 -17.67 4.98
CA LYS A 73 3.69 -18.61 3.89
C LYS A 73 2.97 -19.94 4.12
N ILE A 74 2.99 -20.45 5.35
CA ILE A 74 2.29 -21.69 5.77
C ILE A 74 0.76 -21.48 5.81
N SER A 75 0.30 -20.29 6.21
CA SER A 75 -1.13 -19.97 6.37
C SER A 75 -1.89 -19.73 5.06
N CYS A 76 -1.17 -19.61 3.94
CA CYS A 76 -1.74 -19.46 2.61
C CYS A 76 -2.56 -20.70 2.21
N GLN A 77 -3.84 -20.49 1.87
CA GLN A 77 -4.75 -21.58 1.46
C GLN A 77 -4.94 -21.68 -0.05
N SER A 78 -4.52 -20.64 -0.79
CA SER A 78 -4.64 -20.61 -2.25
C SER A 78 -3.33 -20.24 -2.92
N LEU A 79 -3.15 -20.69 -4.16
CA LEU A 79 -2.03 -20.28 -5.02
C LEU A 79 -2.01 -18.76 -5.20
N ARG A 80 -3.19 -18.12 -5.23
CA ARG A 80 -3.35 -16.67 -5.33
C ARG A 80 -2.74 -15.95 -4.13
N GLU A 81 -3.10 -16.38 -2.92
CA GLU A 81 -2.58 -15.83 -1.68
C GLU A 81 -1.06 -15.98 -1.59
N ARG A 82 -0.56 -17.18 -1.92
CA ARG A 82 0.88 -17.46 -1.88
C ARG A 82 1.64 -16.59 -2.89
N ALA A 83 1.18 -16.54 -4.14
CA ALA A 83 1.83 -15.76 -5.18
C ALA A 83 1.80 -14.24 -4.88
N LEU A 84 0.69 -13.74 -4.32
CA LEU A 84 0.57 -12.34 -3.89
C LEU A 84 1.53 -12.00 -2.75
N LEU A 85 1.62 -12.86 -1.74
CA LEU A 85 2.52 -12.69 -0.60
C LEU A 85 3.98 -12.70 -1.07
N GLU A 86 4.38 -13.70 -1.85
CA GLU A 86 5.75 -13.82 -2.39
C GLU A 86 6.12 -12.61 -3.23
N PHE A 87 5.22 -12.15 -4.10
CA PHE A 87 5.49 -11.00 -4.96
C PHE A 87 5.65 -9.70 -4.16
N LEU A 88 4.77 -9.46 -3.18
CA LEU A 88 4.88 -8.30 -2.29
C LEU A 88 6.14 -8.36 -1.43
N TYR A 89 6.48 -9.54 -0.92
CA TYR A 89 7.65 -9.77 -0.09
C TYR A 89 8.95 -9.58 -0.89
N SER A 90 9.05 -10.19 -2.06
CA SER A 90 10.27 -10.16 -2.88
C SER A 90 10.52 -8.79 -3.53
N THR A 91 9.47 -8.13 -4.02
CA THR A 91 9.63 -6.84 -4.75
C THR A 91 9.59 -5.62 -3.84
N GLY A 92 9.09 -5.77 -2.61
CA GLY A 92 8.80 -4.65 -1.72
C GLY A 92 7.81 -3.62 -2.28
N CYS A 93 7.02 -3.99 -3.29
CA CYS A 93 6.09 -3.07 -3.92
C CYS A 93 4.94 -2.68 -2.99
N ARG A 94 4.45 -1.46 -3.17
CA ARG A 94 3.21 -1.01 -2.52
C ARG A 94 2.03 -1.74 -3.16
N VAL A 95 1.00 -2.06 -2.38
CA VAL A 95 -0.24 -2.69 -2.90
C VAL A 95 -0.83 -1.96 -4.11
N GLY A 96 -0.84 -0.62 -4.08
CA GLY A 96 -1.37 0.18 -5.19
C GLY A 96 -0.50 0.16 -6.46
N THR A 97 0.75 -0.27 -6.34
CA THR A 97 1.61 -0.55 -7.49
C THR A 97 1.32 -1.95 -8.03
N VAL A 98 1.22 -2.95 -7.14
CA VAL A 98 0.91 -4.35 -7.52
C VAL A 98 -0.44 -4.49 -8.22
N GLU A 99 -1.45 -3.73 -7.79
CA GLU A 99 -2.75 -3.68 -8.47
C GLU A 99 -2.62 -3.36 -9.96
N LYS A 100 -1.68 -2.49 -10.35
CA LYS A 100 -1.57 -1.95 -11.71
C LYS A 100 -0.64 -2.73 -12.64
N ILE A 101 0.04 -3.75 -12.14
CA ILE A 101 0.99 -4.54 -12.92
C ILE A 101 0.23 -5.46 -13.87
N ASN A 102 0.65 -5.48 -15.13
CA ASN A 102 0.17 -6.41 -16.15
C ASN A 102 1.17 -7.54 -16.35
N LEU A 103 0.74 -8.59 -17.03
CA LEU A 103 1.60 -9.74 -17.35
C LEU A 103 2.72 -9.36 -18.32
N GLU A 104 2.45 -8.40 -19.21
CA GLU A 104 3.42 -7.82 -20.15
C GLU A 104 4.57 -7.07 -19.45
N ASP A 105 4.34 -6.58 -18.23
CA ASP A 105 5.35 -5.86 -17.45
C ASP A 105 6.36 -6.82 -16.77
N LEU A 106 6.10 -8.14 -16.79
CA LEU A 106 6.92 -9.15 -16.13
C LEU A 106 7.96 -9.74 -17.09
N ASN A 107 9.23 -9.60 -16.73
CA ASN A 107 10.33 -10.31 -17.35
C ASN A 107 10.65 -11.58 -16.56
N TRP A 108 10.23 -12.72 -17.10
CA TRP A 108 10.45 -14.02 -16.48
C TRP A 108 11.90 -14.48 -16.51
N GLU A 109 12.72 -14.04 -17.47
CA GLU A 109 14.13 -14.44 -17.58
C GLU A 109 14.96 -13.78 -16.49
N ASN A 110 14.82 -12.46 -16.38
CA ASN A 110 15.57 -11.64 -15.41
C ASN A 110 14.91 -11.60 -14.03
N CYS A 111 13.76 -12.26 -13.86
CA CYS A 111 12.94 -12.17 -12.65
C CYS A 111 12.70 -10.72 -12.22
N SER A 112 12.29 -9.89 -13.18
CA SER A 112 12.05 -8.46 -12.98
C SER A 112 10.67 -8.04 -13.45
N ALA A 113 10.18 -6.91 -12.94
CA ALA A 113 8.90 -6.32 -13.27
C ALA A 113 9.05 -4.81 -13.43
N ILE A 114 8.43 -4.24 -14.47
CA ILE A 114 8.35 -2.79 -14.63
C ILE A 114 7.15 -2.28 -13.84
N VAL A 115 7.37 -1.33 -12.94
CA VAL A 115 6.32 -0.81 -12.07
C VAL A 115 6.18 0.70 -12.11
N ASN A 116 4.94 1.16 -12.16
CA ASN A 116 4.60 2.58 -12.16
C ASN A 116 4.61 3.15 -10.74
N SER A 117 5.46 4.15 -10.52
CA SER A 117 5.58 4.90 -9.27
C SER A 117 4.84 6.23 -9.31
N LYS A 118 4.72 6.89 -8.15
CA LYS A 118 4.11 8.23 -8.04
C LYS A 118 4.85 9.21 -8.96
N GLY A 119 4.10 9.99 -9.74
CA GLY A 119 4.64 10.93 -10.71
C GLY A 119 4.95 10.31 -12.08
N SER A 120 4.30 9.20 -12.44
CA SER A 120 4.44 8.52 -13.75
C SER A 120 5.86 8.05 -14.07
N LYS A 121 6.71 7.90 -13.05
CA LYS A 121 8.06 7.33 -13.21
C LYS A 121 7.96 5.81 -13.16
N GLN A 122 8.53 5.14 -14.14
CA GLN A 122 8.71 3.69 -14.14
C GLN A 122 10.00 3.33 -13.40
N ARG A 123 9.96 2.21 -12.68
CA ARG A 123 11.16 1.59 -12.11
C ARG A 123 11.10 0.08 -12.36
N GLU A 124 12.25 -0.53 -12.56
CA GLU A 124 12.36 -1.99 -12.55
C GLU A 124 12.48 -2.47 -11.11
N VAL A 125 11.75 -3.54 -10.76
CA VAL A 125 11.88 -4.24 -9.48
C VAL A 125 12.19 -5.71 -9.74
N TYR A 126 12.94 -6.33 -8.85
CA TYR A 126 13.32 -7.73 -8.98
C TYR A 126 12.51 -8.58 -7.99
N PHE A 127 12.24 -9.82 -8.36
CA PHE A 127 11.61 -10.83 -7.52
C PHE A 127 12.44 -12.12 -7.49
N THR A 128 12.20 -12.95 -6.49
CA THR A 128 12.96 -14.20 -6.30
C THR A 128 12.50 -15.28 -7.29
N THR A 129 13.37 -16.26 -7.53
CA THR A 129 13.00 -17.45 -8.32
C THR A 129 11.85 -18.23 -7.69
N GLU A 130 11.75 -18.24 -6.35
CA GLU A 130 10.60 -18.82 -5.64
C GLU A 130 9.29 -18.12 -6.06
N CYS A 131 9.28 -16.79 -6.07
CA CYS A 131 8.14 -16.00 -6.52
C CYS A 131 7.76 -16.32 -7.97
N LYS A 132 8.74 -16.44 -8.88
CA LYS A 132 8.53 -16.86 -10.27
C LYS A 132 7.78 -18.20 -10.37
N VAL A 133 8.19 -19.20 -9.58
CA VAL A 133 7.55 -20.53 -9.60
C VAL A 133 6.09 -20.44 -9.14
N TRP A 134 5.81 -19.71 -8.06
CA TRP A 134 4.45 -19.55 -7.56
C TRP A 134 3.56 -18.73 -8.49
N LEU A 135 4.10 -17.67 -9.09
CA LEU A 135 3.40 -16.89 -10.11
C LEU A 135 3.04 -17.77 -11.31
N LYS A 136 3.99 -18.54 -11.85
CA LYS A 136 3.70 -19.47 -12.96
C LYS A 136 2.67 -20.54 -12.60
N LYS A 137 2.74 -21.10 -11.39
CA LYS A 137 1.74 -22.06 -10.88
C LYS A 137 0.35 -21.44 -10.79
N TYR A 138 0.27 -20.22 -10.26
CA TYR A 138 -0.98 -19.48 -10.16
C TYR A 138 -1.55 -19.12 -11.55
N MET A 139 -0.68 -18.83 -12.52
CA MET A 139 -1.05 -18.47 -13.89
C MET A 139 -1.34 -19.67 -14.80
N ALA A 140 -1.03 -20.90 -14.39
CA ALA A 140 -1.22 -22.08 -15.24
C ALA A 140 -2.66 -22.28 -15.75
N SER A 141 -3.65 -21.62 -15.13
CA SER A 141 -5.04 -21.66 -15.53
C SER A 141 -5.59 -20.34 -16.10
N ARG A 142 -4.76 -19.32 -16.39
CA ARG A 142 -5.23 -17.93 -16.69
C ARG A 142 -4.29 -17.12 -17.60
N GLU A 143 -4.86 -16.22 -18.41
CA GLU A 143 -4.10 -15.33 -19.32
C GLU A 143 -4.38 -13.81 -19.14
N ASP A 144 -5.35 -13.39 -18.33
CA ASP A 144 -5.83 -11.98 -18.37
C ASP A 144 -5.06 -10.97 -17.50
N SER A 145 -4.80 -11.31 -16.22
CA SER A 145 -4.29 -10.35 -15.24
C SER A 145 -3.63 -11.04 -14.04
N LEU A 146 -2.60 -10.40 -13.46
CA LEU A 146 -1.76 -11.02 -12.43
C LEU A 146 -2.50 -11.34 -11.12
N PHE A 147 -3.39 -10.46 -10.64
CA PHE A 147 -4.17 -10.72 -9.42
C PHE A 147 -5.63 -10.37 -9.64
N VAL A 148 -6.51 -11.37 -9.54
CA VAL A 148 -7.95 -11.24 -9.83
C VAL A 148 -8.81 -11.88 -8.74
N THR A 149 -10.09 -11.52 -8.71
CA THR A 149 -11.08 -12.03 -7.76
C THR A 149 -11.45 -13.47 -8.06
N ASP A 150 -11.82 -14.22 -7.02
CA ASP A 150 -12.31 -15.60 -7.14
C ASP A 150 -13.77 -15.66 -7.63
N THR A 151 -14.49 -14.54 -7.62
CA THR A 151 -15.87 -14.42 -8.13
C THR A 151 -15.90 -14.33 -9.66
N HIS A 152 -16.83 -15.03 -10.29
CA HIS A 152 -17.09 -14.92 -11.73
C HIS A 152 -18.14 -13.80 -12.01
N PRO A 153 -17.96 -12.94 -13.03
CA PRO A 153 -16.79 -12.85 -13.91
C PRO A 153 -15.56 -12.33 -13.17
N THR A 154 -14.39 -12.87 -13.52
CA THR A 154 -13.15 -12.60 -12.80
C THR A 154 -12.65 -11.20 -13.11
N LYS A 155 -12.47 -10.38 -12.09
CA LYS A 155 -12.03 -8.98 -12.22
C LYS A 155 -10.70 -8.79 -11.50
N ARG A 156 -9.91 -7.82 -11.94
CA ARG A 156 -8.69 -7.40 -11.24
C ARG A 156 -9.00 -7.06 -9.78
N MET A 157 -8.15 -7.54 -8.86
CA MET A 157 -8.32 -7.26 -7.45
C MET A 157 -8.08 -5.77 -7.19
N ALA A 158 -9.07 -5.10 -6.61
CA ALA A 158 -8.90 -3.73 -6.13
C ALA A 158 -8.00 -3.70 -4.89
N ILE A 159 -7.34 -2.56 -4.64
CA ILE A 159 -6.52 -2.31 -3.44
C ILE A 159 -7.18 -2.78 -2.13
N PRO A 160 -8.48 -2.51 -1.85
CA PRO A 160 -9.11 -2.97 -0.61
C PRO A 160 -9.17 -4.49 -0.49
N THR A 161 -9.43 -5.18 -1.61
CA THR A 161 -9.49 -6.65 -1.67
C THR A 161 -8.13 -7.27 -1.40
N ILE A 162 -7.06 -6.69 -1.95
CA ILE A 162 -5.68 -7.14 -1.68
C ILE A 162 -5.35 -6.96 -0.20
N ARG A 163 -5.66 -5.79 0.39
CA ARG A 163 -5.44 -5.56 1.83
C ARG A 163 -6.23 -6.53 2.70
N TRP A 164 -7.49 -6.79 2.34
CA TRP A 164 -8.34 -7.73 3.07
C TRP A 164 -7.79 -9.16 3.00
N ALA A 165 -7.29 -9.60 1.85
CA ALA A 165 -6.64 -10.89 1.70
C ALA A 165 -5.39 -11.01 2.60
N LEU A 166 -4.55 -9.97 2.63
CA LEU A 166 -3.35 -9.95 3.49
C LEU A 166 -3.72 -9.90 4.98
N LYS A 167 -4.74 -9.14 5.35
CA LYS A 167 -5.25 -9.12 6.73
C LYS A 167 -5.74 -10.51 7.15
N ARG A 168 -6.53 -11.17 6.31
CA ARG A 168 -6.98 -12.55 6.57
C ARG A 168 -5.83 -13.56 6.67
N LEU A 169 -4.73 -13.33 5.97
CA LEU A 169 -3.53 -14.17 6.09
C LEU A 169 -2.82 -13.94 7.42
N ALA A 170 -2.70 -12.68 7.84
CA ALA A 170 -2.13 -12.30 9.13
C ALA A 170 -2.96 -12.86 10.30
N ASP A 171 -4.29 -12.72 10.23
CA ASP A 171 -5.21 -13.24 11.24
C ASP A 171 -5.10 -14.78 11.36
N ARG A 172 -4.90 -15.48 10.23
CA ARG A 172 -4.70 -16.94 10.20
C ARG A 172 -3.33 -17.37 10.71
N GLY A 173 -2.31 -16.55 10.47
CA GLY A 173 -0.94 -16.80 10.91
C GLY A 173 -0.69 -16.41 12.36
N GLU A 174 -1.72 -15.96 13.09
CA GLU A 174 -1.63 -15.48 14.47
C GLU A 174 -0.59 -14.36 14.65
N ILE A 175 -0.38 -13.56 13.61
CA ILE A 175 0.59 -12.47 13.62
C ILE A 175 -0.11 -11.21 14.15
N GLU A 176 0.27 -10.78 15.36
CA GLU A 176 -0.24 -9.55 15.98
C GLU A 176 0.15 -8.26 15.23
N ALA A 177 1.02 -8.38 14.21
CA ALA A 177 1.47 -7.26 13.43
C ALA A 177 0.39 -6.72 12.48
N ASN A 178 0.15 -5.41 12.56
CA ASN A 178 -0.62 -4.66 11.57
C ASN A 178 0.08 -4.75 10.19
N VAL A 179 -0.26 -5.77 9.39
CA VAL A 179 0.37 -6.05 8.09
C VAL A 179 -0.01 -4.97 7.07
N TYR A 180 0.74 -3.87 7.08
CA TYR A 180 0.69 -2.86 6.03
C TYR A 180 1.83 -3.09 5.04
N PRO A 181 1.56 -3.32 3.74
CA PRO A 181 2.60 -3.74 2.78
C PRO A 181 3.40 -2.52 2.31
N HIS A 182 4.39 -2.13 3.11
CA HIS A 182 5.42 -1.17 2.75
C HIS A 182 6.77 -1.68 3.25
N PHE A 183 7.48 -2.43 2.39
CA PHE A 183 8.86 -2.84 2.59
C PHE A 183 9.80 -1.85 1.88
N ASN A 184 10.91 -1.50 2.53
CA ASN A 184 11.99 -0.72 1.92
C ASN A 184 13.32 -1.49 2.17
N PRO A 185 13.98 -2.05 1.15
CA PRO A 185 15.17 -2.88 1.32
C PRO A 185 16.44 -2.12 1.74
N ASP A 186 16.47 -0.78 1.67
CA ASP A 186 17.73 -0.02 1.71
C ASP A 186 18.27 0.34 3.12
N ARG A 187 18.03 -0.48 4.16
CA ARG A 187 18.64 -0.26 5.48
C ARG A 187 19.09 -1.55 6.15
N ILE A 188 20.11 -2.18 5.57
CA ILE A 188 21.08 -3.00 6.30
C ILE A 188 22.43 -2.32 6.10
N ASN A 189 22.76 -1.43 7.03
CA ASN A 189 24.08 -1.03 7.52
C ASN A 189 23.90 0.03 8.60
#